data_AF-A0A3C1FJK4-F1
#
_entry.id   AF-A0A3C1FJK4-F1
#
_cell.length_a   1.000
_cell.length_b   1.000
_cell.length_c   1.000
_cell.angle_alpha   90.00
_cell.angle_beta   90.00
_cell.angle_gamma   90.00
#
_symmetry.space_group_name_H-M   'P 1'
#
loop_
_entity.id
_entity.type
_entity.pdbx_description
1 polymer ?
#
loop_
_entity_poly.entity_id
_entity_poly.type
_entity_poly.pdbx_seq_one_letter_code
_entity_poly.pdbx_strand_id
1 'polypeptide(L)'
;MGDASSGNRQSRKMIWRKHAVCLPVSHRMLTSPASPCPWKKLLSASSHSTGNPMFSRAIAIARKEVRELLRDPIYLGLAFVVPITLMLLLGYGLSMDVKHLPIVFVDQDRTPISRGYIDGYIHSEYFDLVGVTSEPRSAELLLRRGTARTIIEIPPDFSRKLLAGEQVALGVTVDGSFPTRGSVA
;
A
#
# COMPACT_ATOMS: atom_id res chain seq x y z
N MET A 1 -21.69 23.26 -55.48
CA MET A 1 -22.55 24.25 -54.80
C MET A 1 -22.51 23.91 -53.30
N GLY A 2 -21.74 24.58 -52.43
CA GLY A 2 -21.92 25.98 -51.98
C GLY A 2 -23.17 26.02 -51.09
N ASP A 3 -23.15 26.25 -49.77
CA ASP A 3 -22.47 27.25 -48.92
C ASP A 3 -22.33 26.70 -47.47
N ALA A 4 -21.27 26.94 -46.69
CA ALA A 4 -20.80 28.19 -46.08
C ALA A 4 -21.79 28.85 -45.09
N SER A 5 -21.65 28.59 -43.78
CA SER A 5 -21.81 29.57 -42.69
C SER A 5 -21.52 28.89 -41.33
N SER A 6 -20.38 29.17 -40.72
CA SER A 6 -20.16 30.26 -39.75
C SER A 6 -20.38 29.79 -38.31
N GLY A 7 -19.35 29.88 -37.47
CA GLY A 7 -19.49 29.61 -36.04
C GLY A 7 -18.21 29.45 -35.23
N ASN A 8 -17.09 30.03 -35.67
CA ASN A 8 -15.87 30.17 -34.88
C ASN A 8 -16.16 30.94 -33.57
N ARG A 9 -15.95 30.32 -32.41
CA ARG A 9 -15.93 31.01 -31.10
C ARG A 9 -14.56 30.90 -30.46
N GLN A 10 -13.64 31.65 -31.06
CA GLN A 10 -12.34 32.00 -30.53
C GLN A 10 -12.49 33.15 -29.52
N SER A 11 -12.20 32.87 -28.25
CA SER A 11 -12.07 33.86 -27.17
C SER A 11 -11.43 33.14 -25.98
N ARG A 12 -10.26 33.49 -25.46
CA ARG A 12 -9.71 34.84 -25.24
C ARG A 12 -8.20 34.77 -25.00
N LYS A 13 -7.49 35.60 -25.76
CA LYS A 13 -6.49 36.58 -25.29
C LYS A 13 -5.49 36.12 -24.23
N MET A 14 -4.30 35.70 -24.67
CA MET A 14 -3.06 36.00 -23.93
C MET A 14 -2.26 37.03 -24.73
N ILE A 15 -2.44 38.29 -24.29
CA ILE A 15 -1.73 39.47 -24.74
C ILE A 15 -0.42 39.51 -23.97
N TRP A 16 0.70 39.23 -24.63
CA TRP A 16 2.02 39.70 -24.21
C TRP A 16 2.77 40.19 -25.45
N ARG A 17 2.44 41.41 -25.86
CA ARG A 17 3.06 42.12 -26.97
C ARG A 17 4.22 42.95 -26.42
N LYS A 18 5.42 42.38 -26.32
CA LYS A 18 6.66 43.16 -26.16
C LYS A 18 7.13 43.60 -27.55
N HIS A 19 6.63 44.72 -28.02
CA HIS A 19 7.27 45.48 -29.10
C HIS A 19 7.58 46.87 -28.58
N ALA A 20 8.84 47.07 -28.16
CA ALA A 20 9.42 48.39 -28.09
C ALA A 20 9.63 48.86 -29.53
N VAL A 21 8.69 49.68 -30.02
CA VAL A 21 8.81 50.36 -31.30
C VAL A 21 9.56 51.68 -31.05
N CYS A 22 10.77 51.77 -31.58
CA CYS A 22 11.50 53.02 -31.72
C CYS A 22 10.85 53.82 -32.87
N LEU A 23 10.14 54.90 -32.54
CA LEU A 23 9.68 55.87 -33.54
C LEU A 23 10.77 56.94 -33.76
N PRO A 24 11.21 57.19 -35.00
CA PRO A 24 12.09 58.30 -35.31
C PRO A 24 11.29 59.61 -35.35
N VAL A 25 11.57 60.51 -34.41
CA VAL A 25 11.13 61.91 -34.47
C VAL A 25 12.05 62.66 -35.43
N SER A 26 11.48 63.09 -36.56
CA SER A 26 12.16 63.94 -37.55
C SER A 26 11.90 65.43 -37.27
N HIS A 27 12.93 66.23 -37.54
CA HIS A 27 13.00 67.69 -37.62
C HIS A 27 13.08 68.51 -36.31
N ARG A 28 14.32 68.76 -35.87
CA ARG A 28 14.81 70.14 -35.68
C ARG A 28 16.34 70.18 -35.74
N MET A 29 16.87 70.90 -36.72
CA MET A 29 18.28 71.26 -36.86
C MET A 29 18.78 72.01 -35.62
N LEU A 30 19.86 71.53 -35.02
CA LEU A 30 20.79 72.30 -34.20
C LEU A 30 22.20 71.72 -34.39
N THR A 31 23.09 72.60 -34.80
CA THR A 31 24.52 72.38 -35.06
C THR A 31 25.32 72.23 -33.77
N SER A 32 26.11 71.15 -33.60
CA SER A 32 27.50 71.15 -33.05
C SER A 32 28.03 69.72 -32.78
N PRO A 33 29.36 69.50 -32.74
CA PRO A 33 29.97 68.22 -33.10
C PRO A 33 30.24 67.25 -31.93
N ALA A 34 30.26 65.97 -32.29
CA ALA A 34 31.00 64.83 -31.74
C ALA A 34 31.46 64.87 -30.26
N SER A 35 30.78 64.06 -29.43
CA SER A 35 31.32 63.55 -28.17
C SER A 35 31.28 62.00 -28.17
N PRO A 36 32.36 61.31 -27.75
CA PRO A 36 32.47 59.86 -27.86
C PRO A 36 31.50 59.11 -26.92
N CYS A 37 30.91 58.04 -27.47
CA CYS A 37 29.98 57.11 -26.84
C CYS A 37 30.41 56.58 -25.45
N PRO A 38 29.59 56.75 -24.38
CA PRO A 38 29.91 56.27 -23.03
C PRO A 38 29.48 54.82 -22.75
N TRP A 39 28.95 54.09 -23.75
CA TRP A 39 28.34 52.76 -23.52
C TRP A 39 29.35 51.64 -23.21
N LYS A 40 30.67 51.90 -23.29
CA LYS A 40 31.73 50.94 -22.91
C LYS A 40 31.76 50.57 -21.42
N LYS A 41 30.94 51.18 -20.56
CA LYS A 41 30.86 50.85 -19.12
C LYS A 41 29.74 49.90 -18.71
N LEU A 42 28.92 49.39 -19.62
CA LEU A 42 27.79 48.49 -19.28
C LEU A 42 28.13 46.99 -19.39
N LEU A 43 29.40 46.62 -19.32
CA LEU A 43 29.88 45.23 -19.42
C LEU A 43 30.50 44.68 -18.13
N SER A 44 30.44 45.38 -16.99
CA SER A 44 30.93 44.83 -15.73
C SER A 44 29.80 44.22 -14.90
N ALA A 45 29.97 42.91 -14.64
CA ALA A 45 29.40 42.13 -13.55
C ALA A 45 28.01 41.49 -13.77
N SER A 46 27.92 40.54 -14.72
CA SER A 46 27.02 39.39 -14.51
C SER A 46 27.68 38.41 -13.54
N SER A 47 27.38 38.57 -12.25
CA SER A 47 27.77 37.63 -11.19
C SER A 47 27.26 36.21 -11.55
N HIS A 48 28.20 35.29 -11.80
CA HIS A 48 27.89 33.87 -11.95
C HIS A 48 27.57 33.31 -10.55
N SER A 49 26.29 33.04 -10.30
CA SER A 49 25.86 32.22 -9.18
C SER A 49 26.22 30.77 -9.48
N THR A 50 27.29 30.28 -8.83
CA THR A 50 27.76 28.89 -8.90
C THR A 50 26.84 27.99 -8.08
N GLY A 51 25.64 27.74 -8.57
CA GLY A 51 24.71 26.75 -8.05
C GLY A 51 23.96 26.14 -9.21
N ASN A 52 23.80 24.80 -9.24
CA ASN A 52 23.24 24.07 -10.38
C ASN A 52 21.88 24.68 -10.79
N PRO A 53 21.81 25.42 -11.92
CA PRO A 53 20.66 26.26 -12.24
C PRO A 53 19.40 25.45 -12.55
N MET A 54 19.55 24.16 -12.87
CA MET A 54 18.45 23.25 -13.09
C MET A 54 17.76 22.86 -11.77
N PHE A 55 18.53 22.62 -10.70
CA PHE A 55 17.98 22.18 -9.42
C PHE A 55 17.21 23.29 -8.71
N SER A 56 17.75 24.51 -8.72
CA SER A 56 17.06 25.68 -8.15
C SER A 56 15.76 26.00 -8.87
N ARG A 57 15.71 25.78 -10.20
CA ARG A 57 14.49 25.94 -11.00
C ARG A 57 13.48 24.83 -10.74
N ALA A 58 13.94 23.57 -10.68
CA ALA A 58 13.09 22.43 -10.37
C ALA A 58 12.43 22.57 -8.98
N ILE A 59 13.18 23.01 -7.97
CA ILE A 59 12.64 23.28 -6.62
C ILE A 59 11.64 24.44 -6.64
N ALA A 60 11.92 25.51 -7.39
CA ALA A 60 11.00 26.64 -7.50
C ALA A 60 9.66 26.21 -8.12
N ILE A 61 9.69 25.35 -9.14
CA ILE A 61 8.49 24.80 -9.78
C ILE A 61 7.79 23.82 -8.83
N ALA A 62 8.51 22.87 -8.24
CA ALA A 62 7.95 21.90 -7.28
C ALA A 62 7.27 22.60 -6.10
N ARG A 63 7.87 23.66 -5.56
CA ARG A 63 7.29 24.44 -4.45
C ARG A 63 6.01 25.18 -4.86
N LYS A 64 5.91 25.61 -6.12
CA LYS A 64 4.69 26.21 -6.66
C LYS A 64 3.59 25.15 -6.77
N GLU A 65 3.88 24.03 -7.41
CA GLU A 65 2.91 22.93 -7.62
C GLU A 65 2.45 22.34 -6.28
N VAL A 66 3.36 22.08 -5.33
CA VAL A 66 2.99 21.59 -3.99
C VAL A 66 2.06 22.56 -3.28
N ARG A 67 2.27 23.88 -3.43
CA ARG A 67 1.38 24.88 -2.82
C ARG A 67 0.01 24.90 -3.47
N GLU A 68 -0.07 24.65 -4.77
CA GLU A 68 -1.31 24.55 -5.53
C GLU A 68 -2.08 23.27 -5.17
N LEU A 69 -1.37 22.13 -5.06
CA LEU A 69 -1.89 20.85 -4.60
C LEU A 69 -2.41 20.88 -3.16
N LEU A 70 -1.71 21.55 -2.24
CA LEU A 70 -2.15 21.71 -0.85
C LEU A 70 -3.40 22.61 -0.72
N ARG A 71 -3.68 23.45 -1.73
CA ARG A 71 -4.86 24.33 -1.75
C ARG A 71 -6.08 23.68 -2.36
N ASP A 72 -5.93 22.57 -3.06
CA ASP A 72 -7.04 21.87 -3.66
C ASP A 72 -7.61 20.84 -2.66
N PRO A 73 -8.83 21.06 -2.13
CA PRO A 73 -9.42 20.20 -1.11
C PRO A 73 -9.70 18.78 -1.62
N ILE A 74 -9.81 18.57 -2.93
CA ILE A 74 -10.05 17.24 -3.52
C ILE A 74 -8.80 16.37 -3.37
N TYR A 75 -7.62 16.89 -3.71
CA TYR A 75 -6.36 16.15 -3.58
C TYR A 75 -6.01 15.91 -2.11
N LEU A 76 -6.26 16.89 -1.25
CA LEU A 76 -6.08 16.73 0.19
C LEU A 76 -7.02 15.64 0.74
N GLY A 77 -8.29 15.64 0.32
CA GLY A 77 -9.26 14.61 0.67
C GLY A 77 -8.82 13.21 0.21
N LEU A 78 -8.42 13.07 -1.05
CA LEU A 78 -7.96 11.79 -1.61
C LEU A 78 -6.74 11.24 -0.86
N ALA A 79 -5.80 12.11 -0.48
CA ALA A 79 -4.60 11.75 0.27
C ALA A 79 -4.91 11.12 1.64
N PHE A 80 -6.05 11.44 2.25
CA PHE A 80 -6.50 10.80 3.49
C PHE A 80 -7.51 9.67 3.25
N VAL A 81 -8.47 9.85 2.35
CA VAL A 81 -9.55 8.88 2.10
C VAL A 81 -9.00 7.58 1.56
N VAL A 82 -8.06 7.59 0.61
CA VAL A 82 -7.49 6.37 0.03
C VAL A 82 -6.78 5.51 1.08
N PRO A 83 -5.82 6.02 1.87
CA PRO A 83 -5.16 5.19 2.88
C PRO A 83 -6.10 4.78 4.01
N ILE A 84 -7.05 5.62 4.44
CA ILE A 84 -8.04 5.23 5.45
C ILE A 84 -8.92 4.11 4.92
N THR A 85 -9.41 4.23 3.69
CA THR A 85 -10.23 3.21 3.05
C THR A 85 -9.45 1.91 2.90
N LEU A 86 -8.19 1.98 2.47
CA LEU A 86 -7.30 0.82 2.41
C LEU A 86 -7.06 0.22 3.80
N MET A 87 -6.86 1.03 4.83
CA MET A 87 -6.69 0.57 6.22
C MET A 87 -7.96 -0.11 6.74
N LEU A 88 -9.14 0.40 6.40
CA LEU A 88 -10.42 -0.21 6.76
C LEU A 88 -10.65 -1.51 5.97
N LEU A 89 -10.35 -1.53 4.67
CA LEU A 89 -10.43 -2.73 3.82
C LEU A 89 -9.48 -3.81 4.30
N LEU A 90 -8.25 -3.46 4.64
CA LEU A 90 -7.29 -4.41 5.19
C LEU A 90 -7.67 -4.81 6.62
N GLY A 91 -8.10 -3.86 7.47
CA GLY A 91 -8.51 -4.14 8.85
C GLY A 91 -9.78 -4.99 8.96
N TYR A 92 -10.73 -4.83 8.04
CA TYR A 92 -11.97 -5.60 7.99
C TYR A 92 -11.83 -6.89 7.15
N GLY A 93 -11.13 -6.81 6.02
CA GLY A 93 -10.94 -7.91 5.08
C GLY A 93 -9.91 -8.94 5.52
N LEU A 94 -8.94 -8.56 6.35
CA LEU A 94 -8.14 -9.51 7.12
C LEU A 94 -8.99 -9.98 8.30
N SER A 95 -9.98 -10.84 8.02
CA SER A 95 -10.63 -11.65 9.04
C SER A 95 -9.58 -12.59 9.66
N MET A 96 -8.84 -12.07 10.63
CA MET A 96 -7.98 -12.82 11.56
C MET A 96 -8.86 -13.53 12.59
N ASP A 97 -10.03 -14.04 12.18
CA ASP A 97 -10.91 -14.79 13.05
C ASP A 97 -10.47 -16.26 12.96
N VAL A 98 -9.52 -16.63 13.83
CA VAL A 98 -9.18 -18.03 14.14
C VAL A 98 -10.26 -18.59 15.09
N LYS A 99 -11.51 -18.26 14.84
CA LYS A 99 -12.65 -18.86 15.53
C LYS A 99 -13.17 -19.94 14.60
N HIS A 100 -13.59 -21.07 15.16
CA HIS A 100 -14.07 -22.21 14.38
C HIS A 100 -12.97 -22.86 13.52
N LEU A 101 -11.78 -23.14 14.09
CA LEU A 101 -10.79 -23.96 13.39
C LEU A 101 -11.26 -25.43 13.43
N PRO A 102 -11.62 -26.04 12.28
CA PRO A 102 -12.09 -27.41 12.25
C PRO A 102 -10.92 -28.37 12.49
N ILE A 103 -10.95 -29.04 13.64
CA ILE A 103 -9.92 -29.97 14.08
C ILE A 103 -10.43 -31.42 14.06
N VAL A 104 -9.54 -32.36 13.78
CA VAL A 104 -9.79 -33.80 13.90
C VAL A 104 -8.71 -34.41 14.79
N PHE A 105 -9.13 -35.25 15.73
CA PHE A 105 -8.20 -36.00 16.58
C PHE A 105 -8.01 -37.42 16.08
N VAL A 106 -6.77 -37.89 16.05
CA VAL A 106 -6.40 -39.28 15.83
C VAL A 106 -6.02 -39.90 17.18
N ASP A 107 -6.95 -40.58 17.82
CA ASP A 107 -6.75 -41.22 19.13
C ASP A 107 -6.36 -42.70 18.98
N GLN A 108 -5.07 -42.99 19.16
CA GLN A 108 -4.54 -44.35 19.13
C GLN A 108 -4.46 -44.98 20.53
N ASP A 109 -4.42 -44.18 21.60
CA ASP A 109 -4.33 -44.63 23.00
C ASP A 109 -5.69 -45.09 23.53
N ARG A 110 -6.78 -44.44 23.12
CA ARG A 110 -8.18 -44.79 23.47
C ARG A 110 -8.46 -44.91 24.97
N THR A 111 -7.66 -44.24 25.80
CA THR A 111 -7.81 -44.24 27.25
C THR A 111 -8.70 -43.11 27.76
N PRO A 112 -9.21 -43.19 29.01
CA PRO A 112 -9.92 -42.08 29.64
C PRO A 112 -9.10 -40.80 29.72
N ILE A 113 -7.77 -40.90 29.84
CA ILE A 113 -6.86 -39.76 29.88
C ILE A 113 -6.81 -39.07 28.51
N SER A 114 -6.68 -39.86 27.42
CA SER A 114 -6.73 -39.33 26.05
C SER A 114 -8.06 -38.64 25.75
N ARG A 115 -9.19 -39.25 26.15
CA ARG A 115 -10.52 -38.64 25.97
C ARG A 115 -10.69 -37.34 26.76
N GLY A 116 -10.25 -37.32 28.02
CA GLY A 116 -10.26 -36.10 28.84
C GLY A 116 -9.41 -34.97 28.24
N TYR A 117 -8.31 -35.32 27.57
CA TYR A 117 -7.50 -34.35 26.81
C TYR A 117 -8.31 -33.77 25.64
N ILE A 118 -8.96 -34.61 24.84
CA ILE A 118 -9.81 -34.17 23.70
C ILE A 118 -10.96 -33.28 24.20
N ASP A 119 -11.66 -33.69 25.24
CA ASP A 119 -12.79 -32.94 25.81
C ASP A 119 -12.37 -31.55 26.29
N GLY A 120 -11.14 -31.39 26.78
CA GLY A 120 -10.59 -30.08 27.14
C GLY A 120 -10.52 -29.08 25.98
N TYR A 121 -10.34 -29.56 24.74
CA TYR A 121 -10.30 -28.71 23.54
C TYR A 121 -11.68 -28.35 23.00
N ILE A 122 -12.69 -29.19 23.25
CA ILE A 122 -14.08 -28.96 22.78
C ILE A 122 -14.72 -27.74 23.47
N HIS A 123 -14.27 -27.38 24.66
CA HIS A 123 -14.85 -26.29 25.45
C HIS A 123 -14.36 -24.89 25.04
N SER A 124 -13.53 -24.79 24.01
CA SER A 124 -12.93 -23.55 23.55
C SER A 124 -13.68 -23.03 22.31
N GLU A 125 -14.14 -21.77 22.32
CA GLU A 125 -14.80 -21.13 21.14
C GLU A 125 -13.88 -21.00 19.90
N TYR A 126 -12.61 -21.40 20.03
CA TYR A 126 -11.63 -21.34 18.96
C TYR A 126 -11.61 -22.59 18.08
N PHE A 127 -12.08 -23.75 18.59
CA PHE A 127 -11.92 -25.04 17.92
C PHE A 127 -13.27 -25.73 17.69
N ASP A 128 -13.49 -26.13 16.44
CA ASP A 128 -14.65 -26.95 16.07
C ASP A 128 -14.21 -28.40 15.91
N LEU A 129 -14.69 -29.27 16.78
CA LEU A 129 -14.42 -30.70 16.65
C LEU A 129 -15.21 -31.29 15.48
N VAL A 130 -14.52 -31.65 14.40
CA VAL A 130 -15.11 -32.35 13.24
C VAL A 130 -15.35 -33.82 13.56
N GLY A 131 -14.46 -34.42 14.35
CA GLY A 131 -14.58 -35.80 14.78
C GLY A 131 -13.32 -36.35 15.44
N VAL A 132 -13.45 -37.56 15.97
CA VAL A 132 -12.36 -38.35 16.53
C VAL A 132 -12.29 -39.65 15.75
N THR A 133 -11.10 -39.99 15.28
CA THR A 133 -10.83 -41.25 14.59
C THR A 133 -9.64 -41.94 15.22
N SER A 134 -9.50 -43.24 15.02
CA SER A 134 -8.29 -43.98 15.38
C SER A 134 -7.39 -44.26 14.18
N GLU A 135 -7.89 -44.02 12.96
CA GLU A 135 -7.17 -44.35 11.74
C GLU A 135 -6.62 -43.06 11.09
N PRO A 136 -5.28 -42.88 11.03
CA PRO A 136 -4.67 -41.68 10.45
C PRO A 136 -5.14 -41.40 9.01
N ARG A 137 -5.36 -42.45 8.22
CA ARG A 137 -5.84 -42.35 6.83
C ARG A 137 -7.19 -41.66 6.72
N SER A 138 -8.08 -41.88 7.69
CA SER A 138 -9.40 -41.24 7.69
C SER A 138 -9.32 -39.74 8.03
N ALA A 139 -8.41 -39.35 8.93
CA ALA A 139 -8.14 -37.95 9.24
C ALA A 139 -7.52 -37.22 8.05
N GLU A 140 -6.59 -37.86 7.34
CA GLU A 140 -5.99 -37.35 6.11
C GLU A 140 -7.05 -37.12 5.00
N LEU A 141 -8.05 -38.00 4.88
CA LEU A 141 -9.16 -37.79 3.95
C LEU A 141 -10.02 -36.57 4.32
N LEU A 142 -10.22 -36.31 5.62
CA LEU A 142 -10.94 -35.14 6.10
C LEU A 142 -10.18 -33.84 5.84
N LEU A 143 -8.84 -33.86 5.98
CA LEU A 143 -7.98 -32.76 5.53
C LEU A 143 -8.12 -32.52 4.02
N ARG A 144 -7.99 -33.57 3.21
CA ARG A 144 -8.04 -33.47 1.74
C ARG A 144 -9.39 -32.97 1.22
N ARG A 145 -10.48 -33.29 1.91
CA ARG A 145 -11.83 -32.80 1.59
C ARG A 145 -12.07 -31.35 2.06
N GLY A 146 -11.14 -30.76 2.80
CA GLY A 146 -11.27 -29.43 3.39
C GLY A 146 -12.27 -29.38 4.56
N THR A 147 -12.70 -30.54 5.06
CA THR A 147 -13.64 -30.64 6.20
C THR A 147 -12.91 -30.39 7.51
N ALA A 148 -11.69 -30.92 7.65
CA ALA A 148 -10.76 -30.58 8.72
C ALA A 148 -9.62 -29.72 8.16
N ARG A 149 -9.01 -28.87 8.99
CA ARG A 149 -7.82 -28.08 8.63
C ARG A 149 -6.59 -28.41 9.48
N THR A 150 -6.81 -29.07 10.61
CA THR A 150 -5.74 -29.51 11.52
C THR A 150 -6.02 -30.93 11.99
N ILE A 151 -4.99 -31.78 11.97
CA ILE A 151 -4.97 -33.10 12.61
C ILE A 151 -4.10 -33.03 13.85
N ILE A 152 -4.61 -33.56 14.96
CA ILE A 152 -3.83 -33.81 16.17
C ILE A 152 -3.76 -35.31 16.39
N GLU A 153 -2.55 -35.87 16.41
CA GLU A 153 -2.30 -37.30 16.61
C GLU A 153 -1.83 -37.59 18.02
N ILE A 154 -2.58 -38.46 18.71
CA ILE A 154 -2.29 -38.93 20.05
C ILE A 154 -1.64 -40.32 19.94
N PRO A 155 -0.38 -40.48 20.37
CA PRO A 155 0.33 -41.75 20.27
C PRO A 155 -0.26 -42.80 21.22
N PRO A 156 -0.12 -44.11 20.92
CA PRO A 156 -0.73 -45.19 21.69
C PRO A 156 -0.21 -45.37 23.13
N ASP A 157 0.89 -44.71 23.51
CA ASP A 157 1.47 -44.75 24.86
C ASP A 157 1.21 -43.46 25.66
N PHE A 158 0.32 -42.59 25.19
CA PHE A 158 0.08 -41.25 25.74
C PHE A 158 -0.24 -41.28 27.23
N SER A 159 -1.25 -42.05 27.64
CA SER A 159 -1.65 -42.23 29.04
C SER A 159 -0.53 -42.75 29.91
N ARG A 160 0.20 -43.78 29.46
CA ARG A 160 1.28 -44.40 30.21
C ARG A 160 2.41 -43.41 30.47
N LYS A 161 2.84 -42.68 29.45
CA LYS A 161 3.95 -41.72 29.56
C LYS A 161 3.56 -40.51 30.42
N LEU A 162 2.33 -40.01 30.29
CA LEU A 162 1.81 -38.95 31.17
C LEU A 162 1.80 -39.35 32.64
N LEU A 163 1.33 -40.57 32.95
CA LEU A 163 1.32 -41.08 34.33
C LEU A 163 2.73 -41.34 34.88
N ALA A 164 3.69 -41.66 34.01
CA ALA A 164 5.10 -41.78 34.36
C ALA A 164 5.80 -40.42 34.57
N GLY A 165 5.11 -39.30 34.32
CA GLY A 165 5.71 -37.96 34.37
C GLY A 165 6.66 -37.66 33.21
N GLU A 166 6.60 -38.46 32.15
CA GLU A 166 7.41 -38.27 30.95
C GLU A 166 6.79 -37.22 30.02
N GLN A 167 7.63 -36.53 29.25
CA GLN A 167 7.17 -35.63 28.20
C GLN A 167 6.69 -36.44 26.99
N VAL A 168 5.48 -36.16 26.51
CA VAL A 168 4.89 -36.82 25.33
C VAL A 168 4.86 -35.85 24.16
N ALA A 169 5.46 -36.24 23.04
CA ALA A 169 5.34 -35.50 21.79
C ALA A 169 4.01 -35.86 21.11
N LEU A 170 3.20 -34.84 20.81
CA LEU A 170 1.99 -34.97 20.01
C LEU A 170 2.29 -34.56 18.57
N GLY A 171 1.75 -35.30 17.60
CA GLY A 171 1.83 -34.93 16.19
C GLY A 171 0.77 -33.90 15.86
N VAL A 172 1.15 -32.79 15.23
CA VAL A 172 0.19 -31.78 14.74
C VAL A 172 0.47 -31.54 13.27
N THR A 173 -0.53 -31.80 12.43
CA THR A 173 -0.49 -31.54 10.99
C THR A 173 -1.47 -30.44 10.66
N VAL A 174 -1.01 -29.36 10.03
CA VAL A 174 -1.83 -28.20 9.66
C VAL A 174 -1.80 -28.02 8.14
N ASP A 175 -2.96 -27.75 7.53
CA ASP A 175 -3.04 -27.38 6.12
C ASP A 175 -2.30 -26.06 5.84
N GLY A 176 -1.20 -26.16 5.09
CA GLY A 176 -0.32 -25.05 4.74
C GLY A 176 -0.84 -24.15 3.60
N SER A 177 -2.03 -24.40 3.06
CA SER A 177 -2.62 -23.57 1.99
C SER A 177 -2.85 -22.11 2.42
N PHE A 178 -2.84 -21.84 3.74
CA PHE A 178 -2.96 -20.50 4.30
C PHE A 178 -1.71 -20.14 5.15
N PRO A 179 -0.80 -19.30 4.64
CA PRO A 179 0.49 -19.02 5.30
C PRO A 179 0.37 -18.29 6.64
N THR A 180 -0.76 -17.60 6.90
CA THR A 180 -1.00 -16.85 8.14
C THR A 180 -1.37 -17.72 9.35
N ARG A 181 -1.57 -19.04 9.17
CA ARG A 181 -2.07 -19.95 10.24
C ARG A 181 -1.03 -20.94 10.78
N GLY A 182 0.17 -20.99 10.18
CA GLY A 182 1.21 -21.97 10.51
C GLY A 182 2.19 -21.57 11.62
N SER A 183 2.04 -20.41 12.27
CA SER A 183 2.93 -20.01 13.37
C SER A 183 2.38 -20.50 14.71
N VAL A 184 2.67 -21.75 15.04
CA VAL A 184 2.61 -22.24 16.42
C VAL A 184 4.05 -22.39 16.91
N ALA A 185 4.44 -21.54 17.86
CA ALA A 185 5.74 -21.53 18.51
C ALA A 185 5.58 -21.96 19.97
#